data_AF-A0A6N7WU23-F1
#
_entry.id   AF-A0A6N7WU23-F1
#
_cell.length_a   1.000
_cell.length_b   1.000
_cell.length_c   1.000
_cell.angle_alpha   90.00
_cell.angle_beta   90.00
_cell.angle_gamma   90.00
#
_symmetry.space_group_name_H-M   'P 1'
#
loop_
_entity.id
_entity.type
_entity.pdbx_description
1 polymer ?
#
loop_
_entity_poly.entity_id
_entity_poly.type
_entity_poly.pdbx_seq_one_letter_code
_entity_poly.pdbx_strand_id
1 'polypeptide(L)'
;MPAVSPIGYAAEKRSVRESLMRRNMRSDERAPFESLFFRGGFDHPLAEGEAGGLLRPLQMVRWSPSATNKQPWRLVVDGSKVHFYEHRTRGYARESTGDIQKVDMGIAACHFQIAAQEAGLPGGFLKEDPGLRAPEDTDYVTTYATSAGTPLL
;
A
#
# COMPACT_ATOMS: atom_id res chain seq x y z
N MET A 1 -10.16 7.21 15.93
CA MET A 1 -10.79 7.76 14.72
C MET A 1 -11.84 6.78 14.23
N PRO A 2 -13.12 7.15 14.11
CA PRO A 2 -14.13 6.30 13.49
C PRO A 2 -13.98 6.32 11.96
N ALA A 3 -14.05 5.16 11.32
CA ALA A 3 -14.17 5.02 9.87
C ALA A 3 -15.52 4.37 9.56
N VAL A 4 -16.19 4.84 8.51
CA VAL A 4 -17.48 4.32 8.07
C VAL A 4 -17.35 3.92 6.60
N SER A 5 -17.75 2.69 6.28
CA SER A 5 -17.81 2.19 4.90
C SER A 5 -19.27 2.02 4.50
N PRO A 6 -19.89 2.98 3.80
CA PRO A 6 -21.26 2.81 3.33
C PRO A 6 -21.33 1.69 2.30
N ILE A 7 -22.27 0.75 2.47
CA ILE A 7 -22.53 -0.34 1.53
C ILE A 7 -23.97 -0.23 1.05
N GLY A 8 -24.18 -0.41 -0.26
CA GLY A 8 -25.50 -0.34 -0.88
C GLY A 8 -25.42 -0.55 -2.38
N TYR A 9 -26.56 -0.48 -3.05
CA TYR A 9 -26.64 -0.59 -4.51
C TYR A 9 -26.10 0.69 -5.16
N ALA A 10 -25.26 0.54 -6.18
CA ALA A 10 -24.81 1.67 -6.99
C ALA A 10 -26.00 2.30 -7.71
N ALA A 11 -26.11 3.63 -7.66
CA ALA A 11 -27.10 4.35 -8.46
C ALA A 11 -26.81 4.18 -9.96
N GLU A 12 -27.85 4.12 -10.80
CA GLU A 12 -27.70 3.95 -12.26
C GLU A 12 -26.85 5.04 -12.91
N LYS A 13 -26.91 6.27 -12.38
CA LYS A 13 -26.10 7.41 -12.82
C LYS A 13 -25.50 8.11 -11.62
N ARG A 14 -24.20 8.39 -11.71
CA ARG A 14 -23.49 9.20 -10.72
C ARG A 14 -24.00 10.64 -10.74
N SER A 15 -24.02 11.27 -9.57
CA SER A 15 -24.35 12.70 -9.51
C SER A 15 -23.21 13.55 -10.11
N VAL A 16 -23.53 14.76 -10.59
CA VAL A 16 -22.52 15.72 -11.07
C VAL A 16 -21.53 16.07 -9.97
N ARG A 17 -22.00 16.23 -8.73
CA ARG A 17 -21.17 16.51 -7.55
C ARG A 17 -20.18 15.39 -7.26
N GLU A 18 -20.65 14.14 -7.27
CA GLU A 18 -19.80 12.94 -7.09
C GLU A 18 -18.72 12.87 -8.18
N SER A 19 -19.12 13.07 -9.44
CA SER A 19 -18.20 13.01 -10.58
C SER A 19 -17.11 14.07 -10.48
N LEU A 20 -17.45 15.30 -10.07
CA LEU A 20 -16.50 16.38 -9.87
C LEU A 20 -15.53 16.11 -8.71
N MET A 21 -16.04 15.61 -7.58
CA MET A 21 -15.22 15.23 -6.43
C MET A 21 -14.20 14.14 -6.78
N ARG A 22 -14.65 13.05 -7.43
CA ARG A 22 -13.79 11.94 -7.85
C ARG A 22 -12.66 12.39 -8.78
N ARG A 23 -12.99 13.27 -9.75
CA ARG A 23 -12.01 13.83 -10.68
C ARG A 23 -10.96 14.67 -9.96
N ASN A 24 -11.38 15.53 -9.03
CA ASN A 24 -10.46 16.37 -8.25
C ASN A 24 -9.55 15.53 -7.34
N MET A 25 -10.06 14.43 -6.79
CA MET A 25 -9.29 13.48 -5.97
C MET A 25 -8.50 12.45 -6.80
N ARG A 26 -8.59 12.52 -8.14
CA ARG A 26 -7.95 11.59 -9.09
C ARG A 26 -8.15 10.11 -8.71
N SER A 27 -9.33 9.74 -8.22
CA SER A 27 -9.54 8.44 -7.55
C SER A 27 -9.36 7.21 -8.46
N ASP A 28 -9.30 7.41 -9.78
CA ASP A 28 -9.08 6.36 -10.78
C ASP A 28 -7.61 6.26 -11.24
N GLU A 29 -6.76 7.20 -10.81
CA GLU A 29 -5.32 7.19 -11.11
C GLU A 29 -4.54 6.49 -9.99
N ARG A 30 -3.41 5.89 -10.34
CA ARG A 30 -2.45 5.31 -9.39
C ARG A 30 -1.03 5.74 -9.72
N ALA A 31 -0.19 5.88 -8.69
CA ALA A 31 1.22 6.21 -8.86
C ALA A 31 1.92 5.12 -9.70
N PRO A 32 3.02 5.44 -10.41
CA PRO A 32 3.83 4.44 -11.11
C PRO A 32 4.29 3.32 -10.17
N PHE A 33 4.35 2.09 -10.67
CA PHE A 33 4.70 0.91 -9.87
C PHE A 33 6.07 1.06 -9.19
N GLU A 34 7.04 1.54 -9.96
CA GLU A 34 8.44 1.77 -9.58
C GLU A 34 8.61 2.89 -8.54
N SER A 35 7.60 3.75 -8.36
CA SER A 35 7.62 4.78 -7.32
C SER A 35 7.14 4.27 -5.95
N LEU A 36 6.52 3.09 -5.92
CA LEU A 36 5.90 2.50 -4.74
C LEU A 36 6.68 1.29 -4.22
N PHE A 37 7.40 0.57 -5.09
CA PHE A 37 7.97 -0.73 -4.80
C PHE A 37 9.46 -0.80 -5.13
N PHE A 38 10.22 -1.44 -4.26
CA PHE A 38 11.69 -1.46 -4.29
C PHE A 38 12.24 -2.85 -3.94
N ARG A 39 13.50 -3.11 -4.33
CA ARG A 39 14.20 -4.38 -4.06
C ARG A 39 15.44 -4.14 -3.19
N GLY A 40 15.48 -4.70 -1.99
CA GLY A 40 16.58 -4.61 -1.02
C GLY A 40 16.75 -3.23 -0.37
N GLY A 41 16.44 -2.14 -1.07
CA GLY A 41 16.56 -0.77 -0.57
C GLY A 41 15.85 0.24 -1.46
N PHE A 42 15.65 1.46 -0.96
CA PHE A 42 14.90 2.53 -1.65
C PHE A 42 15.61 3.11 -2.88
N ASP A 43 16.89 2.82 -3.07
CA ASP A 43 17.72 3.19 -4.21
C ASP A 43 17.57 2.23 -5.40
N HIS A 44 16.79 1.16 -5.23
CA HIS A 44 16.55 0.14 -6.25
C HIS A 44 15.04 -0.02 -6.52
N PRO A 45 14.42 0.87 -7.31
CA PRO A 45 13.06 0.70 -7.78
C PRO A 45 12.86 -0.69 -8.42
N LEU A 46 11.76 -1.35 -8.08
CA LEU A 46 11.39 -2.64 -8.66
C LEU A 46 10.55 -2.39 -9.92
N ALA A 47 11.01 -2.87 -11.07
CA ALA A 47 10.21 -2.79 -12.29
C ALA A 47 9.03 -3.77 -12.24
N GLU A 48 7.89 -3.41 -12.82
CA GLU A 48 6.71 -4.26 -12.80
C GLU A 48 6.96 -5.67 -13.40
N GLY A 49 7.75 -5.74 -14.47
CA GLY A 49 8.12 -7.00 -15.13
C GLY A 49 9.07 -7.90 -14.32
N GLU A 50 9.69 -7.37 -13.26
CA GLU A 50 10.62 -8.10 -12.39
C GLU A 50 9.94 -8.66 -11.14
N ALA A 51 8.68 -8.27 -10.89
CA ALA A 51 7.99 -8.60 -9.64
C ALA A 51 7.58 -10.08 -9.50
N GLY A 52 7.70 -10.91 -10.54
CA GLY A 52 7.47 -12.35 -10.48
C GLY A 52 6.16 -12.74 -9.77
N GLY A 53 6.26 -13.65 -8.80
CA GLY A 53 5.11 -14.08 -7.98
C GLY A 53 4.51 -12.98 -7.09
N LEU A 54 5.26 -11.92 -6.81
CA LEU A 54 4.80 -10.75 -6.05
C LEU A 54 4.02 -9.73 -6.91
N LEU A 55 4.01 -9.86 -8.23
CA LEU A 55 3.33 -8.89 -9.10
C LEU A 55 1.87 -8.66 -8.68
N ARG A 56 1.12 -9.75 -8.45
CA ARG A 56 -0.29 -9.67 -8.06
C ARG A 56 -0.46 -9.01 -6.68
N PRO A 57 0.23 -9.45 -5.61
CA PRO A 57 0.22 -8.76 -4.31
C PRO A 57 0.55 -7.27 -4.37
N LEU A 58 1.60 -6.89 -5.11
CA LEU A 58 2.03 -5.49 -5.23
C LEU A 58 1.02 -4.66 -6.03
N GLN A 59 0.43 -5.22 -7.10
CA GLN A 59 -0.66 -4.53 -7.81
C GLN A 59 -1.89 -4.32 -6.91
N MET A 60 -2.24 -5.27 -6.04
CA MET A 60 -3.37 -5.07 -5.11
C MET A 60 -3.09 -3.98 -4.07
N VAL A 61 -1.84 -3.83 -3.64
CA VAL A 61 -1.41 -2.66 -2.85
C VAL A 61 -1.55 -1.38 -3.66
N ARG A 62 -0.99 -1.34 -4.88
CA ARG A 62 -1.06 -0.16 -5.76
C ARG A 62 -2.49 0.29 -5.99
N TRP A 63 -3.43 -0.63 -6.17
CA TRP A 63 -4.84 -0.32 -6.42
C TRP A 63 -5.69 -0.05 -5.17
N SER A 64 -5.13 -0.27 -3.98
CA SER A 64 -5.85 -0.06 -2.71
C SER A 64 -6.39 1.38 -2.58
N PRO A 65 -7.57 1.57 -1.96
CA PRO A 65 -8.09 2.91 -1.70
C PRO A 65 -7.25 3.61 -0.61
N SER A 66 -7.13 4.93 -0.70
CA SER A 66 -6.50 5.78 0.32
C SER A 66 -7.17 7.15 0.40
N ALA A 67 -7.06 7.80 1.55
CA ALA A 67 -7.62 9.13 1.76
C ALA A 67 -7.07 10.12 0.72
N THR A 68 -7.96 10.76 -0.05
CA THR A 68 -7.60 11.69 -1.14
C THR A 68 -6.62 11.11 -2.17
N ASN A 69 -6.60 9.78 -2.31
CA ASN A 69 -5.75 9.03 -3.23
C ASN A 69 -4.23 9.26 -3.04
N LYS A 70 -3.78 9.46 -1.79
CA LYS A 70 -2.37 9.75 -1.49
C LYS A 70 -1.42 8.58 -1.68
N GLN A 71 -1.90 7.34 -1.55
CA GLN A 71 -1.09 6.12 -1.73
C GLN A 71 0.22 6.19 -0.93
N PRO A 72 0.13 6.30 0.41
CA PRO A 72 1.28 6.58 1.25
C PRO A 72 2.26 5.41 1.38
N TRP A 73 1.90 4.22 0.90
CA TRP A 73 2.75 3.04 1.04
C TRP A 73 4.00 3.10 0.18
N ARG A 74 5.11 2.66 0.75
CA ARG A 74 6.32 2.22 0.03
C ARG A 74 6.68 0.82 0.54
N LEU A 75 6.85 -0.14 -0.35
CA LEU A 75 7.22 -1.51 0.05
C LEU A 75 8.61 -1.85 -0.48
N VAL A 76 9.45 -2.42 0.38
CA VAL A 76 10.76 -2.95 0.01
C VAL A 76 10.72 -4.47 0.13
N VAL A 77 11.02 -5.17 -0.96
CA VAL A 77 11.15 -6.63 -0.99
C VAL A 77 12.59 -7.01 -0.67
N ASP A 78 12.79 -7.81 0.36
CA ASP A 78 14.10 -8.28 0.81
C ASP A 78 14.04 -9.78 1.17
N GLY A 79 14.64 -10.62 0.33
CA GLY A 79 14.61 -12.08 0.48
C GLY A 79 13.18 -12.64 0.48
N SER A 80 12.77 -13.21 1.62
CA SER A 80 11.41 -13.75 1.85
C SER A 80 10.48 -12.77 2.58
N LYS A 81 10.88 -11.49 2.68
CA LYS A 81 10.18 -10.46 3.44
C LYS A 81 9.79 -9.28 2.56
N VAL A 82 8.68 -8.65 2.92
CA VAL A 82 8.21 -7.39 2.32
C VAL A 82 7.99 -6.38 3.44
N HIS A 83 8.80 -5.34 3.45
CA HIS A 83 8.80 -4.29 4.47
C HIS A 83 7.92 -3.13 4.02
N PHE A 84 6.92 -2.79 4.84
CA PHE A 84 5.97 -1.72 4.57
C PHE A 84 6.41 -0.45 5.28
N TYR A 85 6.44 0.64 4.53
CA TYR A 85 6.73 1.97 5.00
C TYR A 85 5.60 2.93 4.65
N GLU A 86 5.34 3.89 5.52
CA GLU A 86 4.43 5.00 5.32
C GLU A 86 5.24 6.24 4.93
N HIS A 87 5.01 6.74 3.71
CA HIS A 87 5.45 8.06 3.28
C HIS A 87 4.41 9.10 3.69
N ARG A 88 4.75 9.86 4.74
CA ARG A 88 3.86 10.84 5.37
C ARG A 88 3.60 12.02 4.46
N THR A 89 2.33 12.36 4.31
CA THR A 89 1.93 13.60 3.63
C THR A 89 1.75 14.69 4.68
N ARG A 90 2.51 15.79 4.57
CA ARG A 90 2.40 16.92 5.50
C ARG A 90 0.95 17.41 5.60
N GLY A 91 0.46 17.58 6.83
CA GLY A 91 -0.90 18.04 7.14
C GLY A 91 -2.00 16.96 7.17
N TYR A 92 -1.66 15.68 6.93
CA TYR A 92 -2.61 14.55 7.04
C TYR A 92 -2.66 13.92 8.43
N ALA A 93 -1.57 14.02 9.20
CA ALA A 93 -1.60 13.77 10.63
C ALA A 93 -2.14 15.04 11.33
N ARG A 94 -3.26 14.91 12.02
CA ARG A 94 -3.76 15.94 12.95
C ARG A 94 -4.04 15.29 14.29
N GLU A 95 -3.55 15.89 15.37
CA GLU A 95 -3.79 15.42 16.74
C GLU A 95 -5.27 15.25 17.04
N SER A 96 -6.14 16.09 16.46
CA SER A 96 -7.58 16.10 16.70
C SER A 96 -8.37 15.00 15.99
N THR A 97 -7.87 14.41 14.89
CA THR A 97 -8.62 13.42 14.09
C THR A 97 -7.97 12.04 14.06
N GLY A 98 -6.74 11.91 14.57
CA GLY A 98 -5.93 10.72 14.40
C GLY A 98 -5.26 10.68 13.02
N ASP A 99 -4.51 9.61 12.79
CA ASP A 99 -3.68 9.45 11.60
C ASP A 99 -4.40 8.57 10.57
N ILE A 100 -4.98 9.22 9.56
CA ILE A 100 -5.70 8.53 8.48
C ILE A 100 -4.77 7.69 7.60
N GLN A 101 -3.49 8.08 7.48
CA GLN A 101 -2.53 7.35 6.66
C GLN A 101 -2.22 5.97 7.27
N LYS A 102 -2.25 5.84 8.61
CA LYS A 102 -2.16 4.52 9.27
C LYS A 102 -3.33 3.59 8.91
N VAL A 103 -4.53 4.13 8.72
CA VAL A 103 -5.67 3.33 8.23
C VAL A 103 -5.46 2.92 6.78
N ASP A 104 -4.98 3.84 5.93
CA ASP A 104 -4.63 3.54 4.54
C ASP A 104 -3.56 2.43 4.44
N MET A 105 -2.56 2.44 5.32
CA MET A 105 -1.55 1.38 5.41
C MET A 105 -2.16 0.02 5.81
N GLY A 106 -3.13 0.01 6.72
CA GLY A 106 -3.86 -1.22 7.08
C GLY A 106 -4.69 -1.78 5.93
N ILE A 107 -5.34 -0.90 5.15
CA ILE A 107 -6.07 -1.28 3.94
C ILE A 107 -5.13 -1.93 2.92
N ALA A 108 -3.98 -1.29 2.65
CA ALA A 108 -2.97 -1.80 1.73
C ALA A 108 -2.40 -3.15 2.19
N ALA A 109 -2.08 -3.28 3.48
CA ALA A 109 -1.59 -4.53 4.08
C ALA A 109 -2.60 -5.67 3.94
N CYS A 110 -3.90 -5.40 4.13
CA CYS A 110 -4.96 -6.39 3.97
C CYS A 110 -5.06 -6.87 2.51
N HIS A 111 -5.06 -5.95 1.54
CA HIS A 111 -5.09 -6.28 0.11
C HIS A 111 -3.85 -7.09 -0.30
N PHE A 112 -2.68 -6.74 0.22
CA PHE A 112 -1.45 -7.50 0.00
C PHE A 112 -1.58 -8.93 0.49
N GLN A 113 -2.00 -9.12 1.75
CA GLN A 113 -2.05 -10.45 2.37
C GLN A 113 -3.01 -11.38 1.64
N ILE A 114 -4.21 -10.91 1.29
CA ILE A 114 -5.20 -11.70 0.54
C ILE A 114 -4.59 -12.15 -0.80
N ALA A 115 -3.99 -11.21 -1.53
CA ALA A 115 -3.38 -11.48 -2.82
C ALA A 115 -2.14 -12.39 -2.73
N ALA A 116 -1.34 -12.26 -1.66
CA ALA A 116 -0.19 -13.11 -1.40
C ALA A 116 -0.61 -14.55 -1.12
N GLN A 117 -1.65 -14.75 -0.30
CA GLN A 117 -2.24 -16.06 -0.06
C GLN A 117 -2.74 -16.70 -1.37
N GLU A 118 -3.45 -15.95 -2.20
CA GLU A 118 -3.92 -16.45 -3.50
C GLU A 118 -2.79 -16.73 -4.50
N ALA A 119 -1.66 -16.04 -4.39
CA ALA A 119 -0.47 -16.26 -5.21
C ALA A 119 0.42 -17.41 -4.71
N GLY A 120 0.01 -18.14 -3.66
CA GLY A 120 0.81 -19.22 -3.08
C GLY A 120 1.99 -18.73 -2.24
N LEU A 121 1.92 -17.50 -1.73
CA LEU A 121 2.90 -16.86 -0.85
C LEU A 121 2.31 -16.66 0.55
N PRO A 122 1.92 -17.75 1.26
CA PRO A 122 1.39 -17.62 2.61
C PRO A 122 2.46 -17.04 3.55
N GLY A 123 1.99 -16.38 4.60
CA GLY A 123 2.85 -15.65 5.52
C GLY A 123 2.05 -14.86 6.54
N GLY A 124 2.76 -14.05 7.33
CA GLY A 124 2.17 -13.24 8.38
C GLY A 124 2.91 -11.93 8.58
N PHE A 125 2.22 -10.99 9.25
CA PHE A 125 2.81 -9.72 9.63
C PHE A 125 3.56 -9.84 10.97
N LEU A 126 4.71 -9.20 11.04
CA LEU A 126 5.55 -9.12 12.23
C LEU A 126 6.22 -7.75 12.33
N LYS A 127 6.61 -7.36 13.55
CA LYS A 127 7.35 -6.14 13.82
C LYS A 127 8.85 -6.42 13.83
N GLU A 128 9.43 -6.40 12.64
CA GLU A 128 10.88 -6.52 12.44
C GLU A 128 11.31 -5.47 11.42
N ASP A 129 11.84 -4.35 11.92
CA ASP A 129 12.37 -3.27 11.11
C ASP A 129 13.76 -3.68 10.59
N PRO A 130 13.99 -3.70 9.26
CA PRO A 130 15.29 -4.07 8.70
C PRO A 130 16.36 -2.97 8.90
N GLY A 131 16.00 -1.79 9.42
CA GLY A 131 16.94 -0.69 9.63
C GLY A 131 17.44 -0.06 8.33
N LEU A 132 16.68 -0.22 7.23
CA LEU A 132 17.01 0.36 5.93
C LEU A 132 17.00 1.88 5.99
N ARG A 133 17.92 2.51 5.23
CA ARG A 133 17.93 3.96 5.05
C ARG A 133 16.73 4.39 4.20
N ALA A 134 15.68 4.84 4.85
CA ALA A 134 14.49 5.36 4.18
C ALA A 134 14.67 6.84 3.75
N PRO A 135 13.96 7.29 2.70
CA PRO A 135 13.84 8.71 2.36
C PRO A 135 13.24 9.54 3.50
N GLU A 136 13.35 10.87 3.41
CA GLU A 136 12.65 11.76 4.33
C GLU A 136 11.13 11.48 4.37
N ASP A 137 10.51 11.80 5.51
CA ASP A 137 9.09 11.61 5.75
C ASP A 137 8.61 10.15 5.52
N THR A 138 9.50 9.15 5.65
CA THR A 138 9.17 7.73 5.41
C THR A 138 9.46 6.88 6.64
N ASP A 139 8.41 6.31 7.23
CA ASP A 139 8.46 5.58 8.50
C ASP A 139 8.11 4.10 8.33
N TYR A 140 8.83 3.23 9.04
CA TYR A 140 8.54 1.80 9.06
C TYR A 140 7.19 1.49 9.72
N VAL A 141 6.40 0.60 9.09
CA VAL A 141 5.06 0.20 9.55
C VAL A 141 4.99 -1.27 9.93
N THR A 142 5.38 -2.21 9.09
CA THR A 142 5.30 -3.65 9.40
C THR A 142 6.09 -4.44 8.37
N THR A 143 6.37 -5.71 8.66
CA THR A 143 7.00 -6.63 7.73
C THR A 143 6.07 -7.81 7.50
N TYR A 144 5.82 -8.15 6.24
CA TYR A 144 5.21 -9.42 5.86
C TYR A 144 6.31 -10.44 5.59
N ALA A 145 6.33 -11.54 6.34
CA ALA A 145 7.28 -12.63 6.13
C ALA A 145 6.56 -13.83 5.52
N THR A 146 7.02 -14.29 4.37
CA THR A 146 6.46 -15.49 3.73
C THR A 146 6.99 -16.75 4.40
N SER A 147 6.11 -17.73 4.60
CA SER A 147 6.49 -19.09 5.02
C SER A 147 6.87 -19.99 3.84
N ALA A 148 6.74 -19.50 2.61
CA ALA A 148 7.28 -20.18 1.44
C ALA A 148 8.82 -20.18 1.54
N GLY A 149 9.43 -21.36 1.44
CA GLY A 149 10.88 -21.57 1.59
C GLY A 149 11.76 -21.04 0.45
N THR A 150 11.25 -20.09 -0.35
CA THR A 150 11.88 -19.59 -1.58
C THR A 150 11.94 -18.05 -1.53
N PRO A 151 13.02 -17.41 -2.02
CA PRO A 151 13.07 -15.97 -2.20
C PRO A 151 11.93 -15.43 -3.08
N LEU A 152 11.51 -14.19 -2.84
CA LEU A 152 10.36 -13.58 -3.51
C LEU A 152 10.68 -12.95 -4.88
N LEU A 153 11.95 -12.66 -5.12
CA LEU A 153 12.49 -12.07 -6.36
C LEU A 153 13.75 -12.83 -6.79
#